data_AF-A0A349YFM3-F1
#
_entry.id   AF-A0A349YFM3-F1
#
_cell.length_a   1.000
_cell.length_b   1.000
_cell.length_c   1.000
_cell.angle_alpha   90.00
_cell.angle_beta   90.00
_cell.angle_gamma   90.00
#
_symmetry.space_group_name_H-M   'P 1'
#
loop_
_entity.id
_entity.type
_entity.pdbx_description
1 polymer ?
#
loop_
_entity_poly.entity_id
_entity_poly.type
_entity_poly.pdbx_seq_one_letter_code
_entity_poly.pdbx_strand_id
1 'polypeptide(L)'
;MEEKEMLFQKYVAVLLLITTSLTNIFHNINVTATTRTSITKQSAITQTIRITMEHEEKITCFFESPVTANTLAASQIKSYLKDGKNYLLLPSYATLASVRFNLETTNETAAFWNGTSIQQGKPIEVNPGEHILRINEKQYPIIIQQSEHIGAMFITTDDDLDYIHSNKNNRTTGKMSLLTETGLVEYDDTLTQVKTRGNTTFYNAKKPYQIKLSQPASLLGMGQAKTWILLANAYDESAIRNKLVYDLAKKAGLMYTPNGNWVDLYINGEYRGNYLLSEKVEIAKNRIDIASLEKANEKANPGTDLSALPAFGSMEGQPGKSKGVLIPTEPSDITGGYLLEVDVL
;
A
#
# COMPACT_ATOMS: atom_id res chain seq x y z
N MET A 1 -36.12 23.92 51.58
CA MET A 1 -36.01 22.45 51.53
C MET A 1 -36.22 21.92 50.11
N GLU A 2 -37.22 22.44 49.39
CA GLU A 2 -37.55 22.01 48.01
C GLU A 2 -36.38 22.13 46.99
N GLU A 3 -35.54 23.15 47.10
CA GLU A 3 -34.45 23.36 46.13
C GLU A 3 -33.31 22.33 46.26
N LYS A 4 -33.02 21.86 47.48
CA LYS A 4 -32.03 20.80 47.73
C LYS A 4 -32.55 19.43 47.32
N GLU A 5 -33.85 19.20 47.44
CA GLU A 5 -34.51 17.95 47.05
C GLU A 5 -34.57 17.81 45.53
N MET A 6 -34.79 18.93 44.81
CA MET A 6 -34.72 18.98 43.35
C MET A 6 -33.30 18.74 42.81
N LEU A 7 -32.27 19.26 43.49
CA LEU A 7 -30.87 19.02 43.14
C LEU A 7 -30.51 17.54 43.35
N PHE A 8 -30.94 16.94 44.46
CA PHE A 8 -30.72 15.52 44.76
C PHE A 8 -31.38 14.60 43.73
N GLN A 9 -32.63 14.89 43.34
CA GLN A 9 -33.35 14.16 42.28
C GLN A 9 -32.62 14.25 40.92
N LYS A 10 -32.08 15.42 40.56
CA LYS A 10 -31.27 15.58 39.34
C LYS A 10 -29.96 14.78 39.38
N TYR A 11 -29.26 14.78 40.52
CA TYR A 11 -28.03 14.00 40.69
C TYR A 11 -28.29 12.49 40.64
N VAL A 12 -29.39 12.02 41.24
CA VAL A 12 -29.80 10.61 41.19
C VAL A 12 -30.17 10.21 39.76
N ALA A 13 -30.86 11.06 39.00
CA ALA A 13 -31.19 10.80 37.59
C ALA A 13 -29.95 10.71 36.68
N VAL A 14 -28.95 11.60 36.88
CA VAL A 14 -27.67 11.56 36.15
C VAL A 14 -26.87 10.31 36.51
N LEU A 15 -26.86 9.91 37.79
CA LEU A 15 -26.18 8.68 38.22
C LEU A 15 -26.87 7.42 37.64
N LEU A 16 -28.20 7.40 37.59
CA LEU A 16 -28.98 6.32 36.95
C LEU A 16 -28.70 6.23 35.44
N LEU A 17 -28.60 7.35 34.73
CA LEU A 17 -28.24 7.39 33.30
C LEU A 17 -26.82 6.89 33.04
N ILE A 18 -25.86 7.26 33.89
CA ILE A 18 -24.47 6.77 33.78
C ILE A 18 -24.40 5.26 34.05
N THR A 19 -25.14 4.76 35.03
CA THR A 19 -25.17 3.30 35.32
C THR A 19 -25.87 2.50 34.21
N THR A 20 -26.94 3.01 33.60
CA THR A 20 -27.57 2.34 32.44
C THR A 20 -26.69 2.37 31.20
N SER A 21 -25.98 3.48 30.95
CA SER A 21 -25.01 3.58 29.85
C SER A 21 -23.84 2.62 30.03
N LEU A 22 -23.26 2.56 31.24
CA LEU A 22 -22.19 1.61 31.57
C LEU A 22 -22.68 0.16 31.46
N THR A 23 -23.89 -0.16 31.92
CA THR A 23 -24.45 -1.52 31.82
C THR A 23 -24.67 -1.93 30.36
N ASN A 24 -25.10 -1.01 29.49
CA ASN A 24 -25.20 -1.25 28.04
C ASN A 24 -23.83 -1.39 27.37
N ILE A 25 -22.80 -0.66 27.84
CA ILE A 25 -21.42 -0.85 27.38
C ILE A 25 -20.89 -2.22 27.80
N PHE A 26 -21.11 -2.65 29.05
CA PHE A 26 -20.70 -3.99 29.52
C PHE A 26 -21.50 -5.11 28.85
N HIS A 27 -22.79 -4.90 28.55
CA HIS A 27 -23.58 -5.87 27.80
C HIS A 27 -23.09 -5.97 26.35
N ASN A 28 -22.76 -4.85 25.68
CA ASN A 28 -22.17 -4.88 24.34
C ASN A 28 -20.76 -5.47 24.32
N ILE A 29 -19.91 -5.21 25.32
CA ILE A 29 -18.59 -5.85 25.47
C ILE A 29 -18.76 -7.36 25.67
N ASN A 30 -19.71 -7.80 26.49
CA ASN A 30 -19.97 -9.22 26.73
C ASN A 30 -20.64 -9.93 25.54
N VAL A 31 -21.51 -9.25 24.79
CA VAL A 31 -22.06 -9.79 23.53
C VAL A 31 -20.97 -9.90 22.47
N THR A 32 -20.05 -8.93 22.39
CA THR A 32 -18.85 -8.98 21.52
C THR A 32 -17.85 -10.05 21.96
N ALA A 33 -17.73 -10.33 23.27
CA ALA A 33 -16.88 -11.39 23.81
C ALA A 33 -17.50 -12.79 23.62
N THR A 34 -18.83 -12.92 23.75
CA THR A 34 -19.54 -14.21 23.62
C THR A 34 -19.67 -14.65 22.16
N THR A 35 -19.63 -13.73 21.19
CA THR A 35 -19.44 -14.06 19.76
C THR A 35 -17.99 -14.33 19.37
N ARG A 36 -17.04 -14.26 20.31
CA ARG A 36 -15.59 -14.48 20.07
C ARG A 36 -15.06 -15.85 20.51
N THR A 37 -15.95 -16.80 20.84
CA THR A 37 -15.55 -18.17 21.19
C THR A 37 -16.09 -19.20 20.19
N SER A 38 -15.92 -18.88 18.92
CA SER A 38 -15.72 -19.89 17.88
C SER A 38 -14.57 -19.41 17.01
N ILE A 39 -13.38 -19.35 17.64
CA ILE A 39 -12.12 -19.44 16.91
C ILE A 39 -12.12 -20.86 16.34
N THR A 40 -12.71 -21.02 15.16
CA THR A 40 -12.29 -22.04 14.23
C THR A 40 -10.77 -21.96 14.23
N LYS A 41 -10.07 -23.04 14.61
CA LYS A 41 -8.62 -23.16 14.45
C LYS A 41 -8.31 -22.64 13.04
N GLN A 42 -7.81 -21.42 12.92
CA GLN A 42 -7.30 -20.94 11.66
C GLN A 42 -6.12 -21.85 11.39
N SER A 43 -6.28 -22.78 10.43
CA SER A 43 -5.22 -23.68 10.02
C SER A 43 -3.94 -22.85 9.90
N ALA A 44 -2.89 -23.25 10.60
CA ALA A 44 -1.63 -22.52 10.61
C ALA A 44 -1.24 -22.20 9.16
N ILE A 45 -1.18 -20.90 8.84
CA ILE A 45 -0.79 -20.42 7.52
C ILE A 45 0.58 -21.01 7.22
N THR A 46 0.62 -21.96 6.30
CA THR A 46 1.85 -22.70 6.00
C THR A 46 2.65 -21.90 5.00
N GLN A 47 3.72 -21.26 5.48
CA GLN A 47 4.66 -20.55 4.62
C GLN A 47 5.68 -21.52 4.03
N THR A 48 6.05 -21.29 2.78
CA THR A 48 6.92 -22.20 2.03
C THR A 48 8.02 -21.41 1.33
N ILE A 49 9.25 -21.92 1.40
CA ILE A 49 10.30 -21.59 0.44
C ILE A 49 10.25 -22.65 -0.65
N ARG A 50 9.89 -22.21 -1.85
CA ARG A 50 9.84 -23.03 -3.06
C ARG A 50 11.03 -22.70 -3.94
N ILE A 51 11.78 -23.72 -4.34
CA ILE A 51 12.94 -23.58 -5.23
C ILE A 51 12.60 -24.21 -6.56
N THR A 52 12.80 -23.49 -7.65
CA THR A 52 12.76 -24.03 -9.01
C THR A 52 14.16 -24.06 -9.59
N MET A 53 14.52 -25.12 -10.32
CA MET A 53 15.78 -25.16 -11.07
C MET A 53 15.54 -24.86 -12.55
N GLU A 54 16.33 -23.93 -13.09
CA GLU A 54 16.42 -23.65 -14.51
C GLU A 54 17.71 -24.29 -15.06
N HIS A 55 17.56 -25.27 -15.97
CA HIS A 55 18.65 -25.92 -16.69
C HIS A 55 19.82 -26.43 -15.79
N GLU A 56 19.53 -26.95 -14.58
CA GLU A 56 20.51 -27.53 -13.64
C GLU A 56 21.65 -26.60 -13.17
N GLU A 57 21.58 -25.32 -13.47
CA GLU A 57 22.65 -24.35 -13.18
C GLU A 57 22.18 -23.14 -12.39
N LYS A 58 20.91 -22.75 -12.54
CA LYS A 58 20.34 -21.59 -11.87
C LYS A 58 19.15 -22.03 -11.04
N ILE A 59 18.99 -21.39 -9.89
CA ILE A 59 17.78 -21.53 -9.08
C ILE A 59 17.01 -20.22 -9.07
N THR A 60 15.70 -20.32 -8.98
CA THR A 60 14.84 -19.22 -8.53
C THR A 60 14.20 -19.63 -7.22
N CYS A 61 14.33 -18.78 -6.20
CA CYS A 61 13.74 -18.99 -4.88
C CYS A 61 12.46 -18.16 -4.77
N PHE A 62 11.42 -18.76 -4.22
CA PHE A 62 10.14 -18.11 -3.98
C PHE A 62 9.75 -18.29 -2.51
N PHE A 63 9.30 -17.22 -1.88
CA PHE A 63 8.58 -17.30 -0.62
C PHE A 63 7.09 -17.20 -0.88
N GLU A 64 6.37 -18.19 -0.39
CA GLU A 64 4.93 -18.32 -0.57
C GLU A 64 4.29 -18.26 0.81
N SER A 65 3.43 -17.27 1.01
CA SER A 65 2.67 -17.12 2.23
C SER A 65 1.20 -17.05 1.85
N PRO A 66 0.40 -18.10 2.09
CA PRO A 66 -1.03 -18.06 1.87
C PRO A 66 -1.64 -17.21 2.99
N VAL A 67 -1.56 -15.88 2.85
CA VAL A 67 -2.12 -14.91 3.81
C VAL A 67 -3.59 -15.22 4.05
N THR A 68 -4.30 -15.56 2.97
CA THR A 68 -5.52 -16.38 2.95
C THR A 68 -5.51 -17.23 1.68
N ALA A 69 -6.30 -18.30 1.61
CA ALA A 69 -6.43 -19.10 0.38
C ALA A 69 -6.97 -18.31 -0.84
N ASN A 70 -7.45 -17.07 -0.62
CA ASN A 70 -8.19 -16.28 -1.61
C ASN A 70 -7.62 -14.88 -1.88
N THR A 71 -6.45 -14.51 -1.32
CA THR A 71 -5.89 -13.17 -1.54
C THR A 71 -5.54 -12.96 -3.01
N LEU A 72 -5.97 -11.84 -3.60
CA LEU A 72 -5.92 -11.64 -5.06
C LEU A 72 -4.52 -11.40 -5.63
N ALA A 73 -3.61 -10.80 -4.85
CA ALA A 73 -2.25 -10.45 -5.30
C ALA A 73 -1.13 -10.97 -4.38
N ALA A 74 -1.37 -11.08 -3.07
CA ALA A 74 -0.36 -11.54 -2.11
C ALA A 74 -0.21 -13.07 -2.08
N SER A 75 0.48 -13.64 -3.07
CA SER A 75 0.71 -15.09 -3.16
C SER A 75 2.17 -15.51 -3.12
N GLN A 76 3.07 -14.70 -3.68
CA GLN A 76 4.44 -15.13 -3.94
C GLN A 76 5.42 -13.95 -3.95
N ILE A 77 6.59 -14.14 -3.35
CA ILE A 77 7.74 -13.24 -3.42
C ILE A 77 8.88 -13.98 -4.11
N LYS A 78 9.36 -13.44 -5.22
CA LYS A 78 10.47 -13.97 -6.01
C LYS A 78 11.79 -13.38 -5.52
N SER A 79 12.80 -14.23 -5.39
CA SER A 79 14.16 -13.78 -5.11
C SER A 79 14.77 -13.05 -6.31
N TYR A 80 15.66 -12.09 -6.07
CA TYR A 80 16.49 -11.52 -7.13
C TYR A 80 17.94 -11.99 -6.99
N LEU A 81 18.59 -12.25 -8.12
CA LEU A 81 20.00 -12.68 -8.17
C LEU A 81 20.90 -11.46 -8.24
N LYS A 82 21.86 -11.35 -7.33
CA LYS A 82 22.91 -10.30 -7.36
C LYS A 82 24.21 -10.87 -6.81
N ASP A 83 25.32 -10.63 -7.53
CA ASP A 83 26.66 -11.08 -7.14
C ASP A 83 26.73 -12.59 -6.81
N GLY A 84 25.99 -13.41 -7.56
CA GLY A 84 25.91 -14.86 -7.37
C GLY A 84 25.06 -15.32 -6.18
N LYS A 85 24.38 -14.40 -5.46
CA LYS A 85 23.52 -14.70 -4.32
C LYS A 85 22.06 -14.40 -4.62
N ASN A 86 21.17 -15.28 -4.18
CA ASN A 86 19.72 -15.10 -4.30
C ASN A 86 19.20 -14.36 -3.07
N TYR A 87 18.66 -13.16 -3.25
CA TYR A 87 18.12 -12.35 -2.16
C TYR A 87 16.60 -12.52 -2.08
N LEU A 88 16.12 -12.94 -0.91
CA LEU A 88 14.71 -13.07 -0.58
C LEU A 88 14.36 -12.02 0.47
N LEU A 89 13.55 -11.04 0.06
CA LEU A 89 13.23 -9.86 0.87
C LEU A 89 11.80 -9.99 1.40
N LEU A 90 11.68 -10.39 2.65
CA LEU A 90 10.44 -10.82 3.28
C LEU A 90 9.75 -9.67 4.02
N PRO A 91 8.40 -9.64 4.02
CA PRO A 91 7.64 -8.64 4.74
C PRO A 91 7.66 -8.91 6.26
N SER A 92 7.31 -7.90 7.05
CA SER A 92 7.34 -7.96 8.51
C SER A 92 6.53 -9.12 9.10
N TYR A 93 5.40 -9.48 8.48
CA TYR A 93 4.52 -10.54 8.97
C TYR A 93 5.02 -11.96 8.69
N ALA A 94 6.13 -12.14 7.96
CA ALA A 94 6.68 -13.46 7.67
C ALA A 94 7.05 -14.19 8.98
N THR A 95 6.62 -15.44 9.12
CA THR A 95 6.86 -16.28 10.31
C THR A 95 7.88 -17.36 9.96
N LEU A 96 9.15 -17.10 10.29
CA LEU A 96 10.25 -17.95 9.83
C LEU A 96 10.37 -19.30 10.57
N ALA A 97 9.74 -19.43 11.74
CA ALA A 97 9.85 -20.62 12.60
C ALA A 97 9.20 -21.90 12.03
N SER A 98 8.34 -21.79 11.02
CA SER A 98 7.59 -22.92 10.47
C SER A 98 7.59 -22.96 8.94
N VAL A 99 8.63 -22.38 8.32
CA VAL A 99 8.75 -22.34 6.86
C VAL A 99 9.06 -23.75 6.35
N ARG A 100 8.25 -24.23 5.42
CA ARG A 100 8.46 -25.50 4.74
C ARG A 100 9.32 -25.33 3.51
N PHE A 101 10.02 -26.39 3.14
CA PHE A 101 10.83 -26.41 1.94
C PHE A 101 10.20 -27.26 0.85
N ASN A 102 10.09 -26.70 -0.36
CA ASN A 102 9.70 -27.41 -1.56
C ASN A 102 10.75 -27.17 -2.66
N LEU A 103 11.19 -28.23 -3.33
CA LEU A 103 12.13 -28.18 -4.44
C LEU A 103 11.50 -28.81 -5.67
N GLU A 104 11.31 -28.02 -6.72
CA GLU A 104 10.81 -28.49 -8.01
C GLU A 104 12.00 -28.91 -8.89
N THR A 105 12.18 -30.23 -9.00
CA THR A 105 13.21 -30.86 -9.84
C THR A 105 12.60 -31.96 -10.69
N THR A 106 13.23 -32.25 -11.82
CA THR A 106 12.82 -33.33 -12.74
C THR A 106 13.13 -34.73 -12.18
N ASN A 107 14.14 -34.84 -11.30
CA ASN A 107 14.57 -36.09 -10.67
C ASN A 107 14.62 -35.93 -9.14
N GLU A 108 14.48 -37.04 -8.41
CA GLU A 108 14.76 -37.05 -6.97
C GLU A 108 16.19 -36.61 -6.71
N THR A 109 16.35 -35.46 -6.05
CA THR A 109 17.64 -34.83 -5.83
C THR A 109 17.85 -34.59 -4.34
N ALA A 110 18.96 -35.09 -3.80
CA ALA A 110 19.32 -34.83 -2.41
C ALA A 110 19.64 -33.33 -2.25
N ALA A 111 18.89 -32.68 -1.37
CA ALA A 111 19.09 -31.28 -1.02
C ALA A 111 19.54 -31.15 0.44
N PHE A 112 20.33 -30.12 0.70
CA PHE A 112 20.83 -29.79 2.02
C PHE A 112 20.68 -28.30 2.28
N TRP A 113 20.20 -27.95 3.46
CA TRP A 113 20.10 -26.58 3.96
C TRP A 113 21.10 -26.38 5.09
N ASN A 114 22.07 -25.49 4.90
CA ASN A 114 23.15 -25.26 5.88
C ASN A 114 23.85 -26.56 6.31
N GLY A 115 24.05 -27.48 5.35
CA GLY A 115 24.68 -28.78 5.59
C GLY A 115 23.75 -29.88 6.14
N THR A 116 22.52 -29.54 6.54
CA THR A 116 21.53 -30.51 7.03
C THR A 116 20.68 -31.04 5.88
N SER A 117 20.47 -32.36 5.79
CA SER A 117 19.60 -32.95 4.75
C SER A 117 18.15 -32.50 4.95
N ILE A 118 17.50 -32.07 3.87
CA ILE A 118 16.11 -31.58 3.88
C ILE A 118 15.21 -32.46 3.01
N GLN A 119 13.93 -32.50 3.35
CA GLN A 119 12.90 -33.29 2.66
C GLN A 119 11.76 -32.39 2.18
N GLN A 120 11.15 -32.78 1.06
CA GLN A 120 10.00 -32.09 0.48
C GLN A 120 8.86 -31.91 1.49
N GLY A 121 8.32 -30.70 1.57
CA GLY A 121 7.20 -30.35 2.44
C GLY A 121 7.51 -30.39 3.94
N LYS A 122 8.78 -30.57 4.35
CA LYS A 122 9.18 -30.53 5.77
C LYS A 122 9.66 -29.13 6.17
N PRO A 123 9.51 -28.75 7.46
CA PRO A 123 10.06 -27.51 7.97
C PRO A 123 11.59 -27.44 7.84
N ILE A 124 12.10 -26.24 7.60
CA ILE A 124 13.53 -25.91 7.61
C ILE A 124 13.77 -24.73 8.55
N GLU A 125 14.98 -24.65 9.11
CA GLU A 125 15.38 -23.51 9.94
C GLU A 125 15.66 -22.29 9.06
N VAL A 126 14.87 -21.23 9.25
CA VAL A 126 14.99 -20.00 8.47
C VAL A 126 15.15 -18.83 9.42
N ASN A 127 16.14 -17.98 9.16
CA ASN A 127 16.40 -16.75 9.90
C ASN A 127 16.90 -15.67 8.93
N PRO A 128 16.86 -14.38 9.30
CA PRO A 128 17.56 -13.36 8.54
C PRO A 128 19.07 -13.70 8.50
N GLY A 129 19.68 -13.60 7.32
CA GLY A 129 21.08 -13.94 7.12
C GLY A 129 21.33 -14.78 5.86
N GLU A 130 22.56 -15.28 5.74
CA GLU A 130 22.98 -16.15 4.64
C GLU A 130 22.67 -17.62 4.97
N HIS A 131 22.02 -18.29 4.04
CA HIS A 131 21.78 -19.73 4.04
C HIS A 131 22.39 -20.36 2.80
N ILE A 132 22.96 -21.56 2.93
CA ILE A 132 23.53 -22.31 1.82
C ILE A 132 22.60 -23.47 1.48
N LEU A 133 21.93 -23.36 0.34
CA LEU A 133 21.23 -24.48 -0.27
C LEU A 133 22.22 -25.25 -1.13
N ARG A 134 22.45 -26.53 -0.82
CA ARG A 134 23.23 -27.43 -1.66
C ARG A 134 22.31 -28.42 -2.33
N ILE A 135 22.38 -28.48 -3.65
CA ILE A 135 21.67 -29.47 -4.49
C ILE A 135 22.75 -30.17 -5.30
N ASN A 136 22.84 -31.49 -5.19
CA ASN A 136 23.99 -32.26 -5.71
C ASN A 136 25.33 -31.72 -5.15
N GLU A 137 26.27 -31.38 -6.03
CA GLU A 137 27.58 -30.82 -5.69
C GLU A 137 27.61 -29.27 -5.75
N LYS A 138 26.52 -28.64 -6.21
CA LYS A 138 26.43 -27.19 -6.38
C LYS A 138 25.85 -26.52 -5.14
N GLN A 139 26.39 -25.34 -4.80
CA GLN A 139 25.93 -24.51 -3.69
C GLN A 139 25.29 -23.22 -4.21
N TYR A 140 24.19 -22.85 -3.59
CA TYR A 140 23.40 -21.68 -3.93
C TYR A 140 23.21 -20.84 -2.66
N PRO A 141 23.94 -19.73 -2.51
CA PRO A 141 23.73 -18.80 -1.40
C PRO A 141 22.35 -18.13 -1.53
N ILE A 142 21.58 -18.21 -0.47
CA ILE A 142 20.28 -17.54 -0.32
C ILE A 142 20.40 -16.58 0.85
N ILE A 143 20.29 -15.28 0.57
CA ILE A 143 20.27 -14.23 1.59
C ILE A 143 18.83 -13.90 1.91
N ILE A 144 18.43 -14.12 3.15
CA ILE A 144 17.10 -13.78 3.63
C ILE A 144 17.21 -12.49 4.44
N GLN A 145 16.42 -11.49 4.06
CA GLN A 145 16.21 -10.30 4.86
C GLN A 145 14.72 -10.18 5.16
N GLN A 146 14.39 -9.63 6.31
CA GLN A 146 13.02 -9.42 6.74
C GLN A 146 12.87 -8.00 7.24
N SER A 147 11.84 -7.30 6.76
CA SER A 147 11.48 -5.99 7.29
C SER A 147 10.89 -6.10 8.70
N GLU A 148 10.89 -4.99 9.42
CA GLU A 148 10.34 -4.94 10.78
C GLU A 148 9.37 -3.76 10.87
N HIS A 149 8.19 -3.99 11.47
CA HIS A 149 7.18 -2.96 11.76
C HIS A 149 6.66 -2.15 10.55
N ILE A 150 6.61 -2.78 9.37
CA ILE A 150 6.13 -2.15 8.13
C ILE A 150 5.09 -3.05 7.46
N GLY A 151 4.01 -2.44 6.96
CA GLY A 151 2.98 -3.13 6.17
C GLY A 151 3.47 -3.48 4.75
N ALA A 152 2.88 -4.50 4.14
CA ALA A 152 3.29 -4.97 2.82
C ALA A 152 2.16 -4.78 1.80
N MET A 153 2.50 -4.21 0.65
CA MET A 153 1.60 -4.03 -0.48
C MET A 153 2.04 -4.92 -1.63
N PHE A 154 1.15 -5.80 -2.07
CA PHE A 154 1.34 -6.67 -3.23
C PHE A 154 0.47 -6.16 -4.36
N ILE A 155 1.06 -5.97 -5.54
CA ILE A 155 0.35 -5.63 -6.77
C ILE A 155 0.67 -6.66 -7.83
N THR A 156 -0.36 -7.15 -8.51
CA THR A 156 -0.19 -7.93 -9.75
C THR A 156 -0.79 -7.08 -10.87
N THR A 157 0.01 -6.76 -11.88
CA THR A 157 -0.44 -5.99 -13.05
C THR A 157 -0.85 -6.92 -14.18
N ASP A 158 -1.82 -6.50 -14.99
CA ASP A 158 -2.25 -7.27 -16.16
C ASP A 158 -1.25 -7.15 -17.32
N ASP A 159 -0.58 -6.01 -17.44
CA ASP A 159 0.52 -5.78 -18.39
C ASP A 159 1.90 -5.79 -17.69
N ASP A 160 2.97 -5.90 -18.49
CA ASP A 160 4.34 -5.76 -18.01
C ASP A 160 4.62 -4.37 -17.42
N LEU A 161 5.49 -4.30 -16.41
CA LEU A 161 5.98 -3.03 -15.90
C LEU A 161 6.76 -2.23 -16.94
N ASP A 162 7.48 -2.89 -17.85
CA ASP A 162 8.21 -2.22 -18.93
C ASP A 162 7.27 -1.36 -19.79
N TYR A 163 6.04 -1.83 -20.01
CA TYR A 163 5.02 -1.06 -20.70
C TYR A 163 4.71 0.25 -19.97
N ILE A 164 4.37 0.22 -18.67
CA ILE A 164 4.05 1.43 -17.92
C ILE A 164 5.28 2.28 -17.53
N HIS A 165 6.50 1.74 -17.65
CA HIS A 165 7.76 2.45 -17.45
C HIS A 165 8.25 3.15 -18.72
N SER A 166 7.87 2.67 -19.90
CA SER A 166 8.29 3.25 -21.19
C SER A 166 7.69 4.63 -21.49
N ASN A 167 6.48 4.90 -21.00
CA ASN A 167 5.78 6.16 -21.24
C ASN A 167 4.90 6.56 -20.05
N LYS A 168 5.05 7.81 -19.58
CA LYS A 168 4.28 8.38 -18.46
C LYS A 168 2.77 8.41 -18.68
N ASN A 169 2.28 8.18 -19.90
CA ASN A 169 0.86 8.12 -20.24
C ASN A 169 0.29 6.70 -20.22
N ASN A 170 1.14 5.67 -20.24
CA ASN A 170 0.71 4.27 -20.22
C ASN A 170 0.09 3.90 -18.88
N ARG A 171 -0.99 3.13 -18.93
CA ARG A 171 -1.78 2.68 -17.77
C ARG A 171 -2.05 1.20 -17.93
N THR A 172 -1.98 0.46 -16.85
CA THR A 172 -2.45 -0.94 -16.79
C THR A 172 -3.50 -1.09 -15.69
N THR A 173 -4.19 -2.22 -15.66
CA THR A 173 -5.07 -2.65 -14.57
C THR A 173 -4.37 -3.72 -13.74
N GLY A 174 -5.01 -4.21 -12.68
CA GLY A 174 -4.45 -5.29 -11.90
C GLY A 174 -5.22 -5.62 -10.64
N LYS A 175 -4.53 -6.23 -9.69
CA LYS A 175 -5.02 -6.62 -8.36
C LYS A 175 -4.06 -6.11 -7.30
N MET A 176 -4.58 -5.83 -6.11
CA MET A 176 -3.78 -5.37 -5.00
C MET A 176 -4.27 -5.95 -3.68
N SER A 177 -3.30 -6.41 -2.88
CA SER A 177 -3.51 -6.79 -1.48
C SER A 177 -2.61 -5.92 -0.61
N LEU A 178 -3.16 -5.29 0.41
CA LEU A 178 -2.43 -4.53 1.43
C LEU A 178 -2.59 -5.23 2.77
N LEU A 179 -1.46 -5.53 3.41
CA LEU A 179 -1.40 -6.14 4.71
C LEU A 179 -0.71 -5.22 5.70
N THR A 180 -1.20 -5.24 6.93
CA THR A 180 -0.51 -4.62 8.07
C THR A 180 0.78 -5.37 8.41
N GLU A 181 1.60 -4.80 9.30
CA GLU A 181 2.84 -5.41 9.79
C GLU A 181 2.66 -6.81 10.42
N THR A 182 1.46 -7.14 10.91
CA THR A 182 1.12 -8.44 11.52
C THR A 182 0.48 -9.42 10.53
N GLY A 183 0.28 -9.02 9.27
CA GLY A 183 -0.30 -9.85 8.23
C GLY A 183 -1.83 -9.81 8.16
N LEU A 184 -2.49 -8.93 8.93
CA LEU A 184 -3.91 -8.67 8.74
C LEU A 184 -4.13 -8.01 7.37
N VAL A 185 -5.01 -8.58 6.56
CA VAL A 185 -5.43 -8.02 5.26
C VAL A 185 -6.30 -6.78 5.53
N GLU A 186 -5.82 -5.62 5.09
CA GLU A 186 -6.53 -4.35 5.20
C GLU A 186 -7.27 -3.99 3.90
N TYR A 187 -6.73 -4.41 2.75
CA TYR A 187 -7.38 -4.26 1.44
C TYR A 187 -7.05 -5.45 0.55
N ASP A 188 -8.02 -5.94 -0.20
CA ASP A 188 -7.82 -6.96 -1.23
C ASP A 188 -8.88 -6.82 -2.33
N ASP A 189 -8.53 -6.19 -3.45
CA ASP A 189 -9.43 -5.99 -4.60
C ASP A 189 -8.62 -5.61 -5.86
N THR A 190 -9.32 -5.45 -6.98
CA THR A 190 -8.83 -4.96 -8.26
C THR A 190 -8.41 -3.49 -8.22
N LEU A 191 -7.42 -3.18 -9.06
CA LEU A 191 -7.00 -1.84 -9.42
C LEU A 191 -7.52 -1.49 -10.81
N THR A 192 -8.23 -0.37 -10.91
CA THR A 192 -8.69 0.17 -12.20
C THR A 192 -7.60 0.96 -12.92
N GLN A 193 -6.49 1.25 -12.25
CA GLN A 193 -5.31 1.86 -12.85
C GLN A 193 -4.08 1.61 -11.99
N VAL A 194 -2.99 1.26 -12.65
CA VAL A 194 -1.61 1.38 -12.17
C VAL A 194 -0.83 2.17 -13.21
N LYS A 195 -0.09 3.16 -12.76
CA LYS A 195 0.77 3.97 -13.63
C LYS A 195 1.99 4.49 -12.91
N THR A 196 3.04 4.76 -13.67
CA THR A 196 4.13 5.62 -13.21
C THR A 196 3.68 7.08 -13.13
N ARG A 197 4.35 7.88 -12.29
CA ARG A 197 4.00 9.30 -12.10
C ARG A 197 5.23 10.19 -11.94
N GLY A 198 4.95 11.48 -11.81
CA GLY A 198 5.96 12.51 -11.62
C GLY A 198 6.58 12.97 -12.94
N ASN A 199 7.23 14.13 -12.91
CA ASN A 199 7.90 14.70 -14.06
C ASN A 199 9.34 14.17 -14.12
N THR A 200 10.21 14.69 -13.25
CA THR A 200 11.61 14.25 -13.19
C THR A 200 11.75 12.85 -12.59
N THR A 201 11.00 12.56 -11.52
CA THR A 201 11.08 11.27 -10.82
C THR A 201 10.63 10.07 -11.66
N PHE A 202 9.89 10.30 -12.74
CA PHE A 202 9.54 9.24 -13.71
C PHE A 202 10.79 8.60 -14.33
N TYR A 203 11.88 9.37 -14.50
CA TYR A 203 13.11 8.89 -15.13
C TYR A 203 14.04 8.13 -14.17
N ASN A 204 13.74 8.09 -12.87
CA ASN A 204 14.56 7.37 -11.89
C ASN A 204 14.49 5.84 -12.09
N ALA A 205 15.53 5.12 -11.68
CA ALA A 205 15.51 3.65 -11.69
C ALA A 205 14.38 3.10 -10.81
N LYS A 206 14.20 3.66 -9.62
CA LYS A 206 13.07 3.36 -8.73
C LYS A 206 11.88 4.28 -9.06
N LYS A 207 10.90 3.74 -9.79
CA LYS A 207 9.74 4.49 -10.29
C LYS A 207 8.73 4.78 -9.17
N PRO A 208 8.20 6.02 -9.05
CA PRO A 208 7.01 6.27 -8.24
C PRO A 208 5.74 5.90 -9.02
N TYR A 209 4.70 5.46 -8.30
CA TYR A 209 3.44 5.02 -8.90
C TYR A 209 2.24 5.83 -8.41
N GLN A 210 1.19 5.85 -9.22
CA GLN A 210 -0.16 6.16 -8.80
C GLN A 210 -1.03 4.92 -9.06
N ILE A 211 -1.85 4.57 -8.08
CA ILE A 211 -2.83 3.49 -8.19
C ILE A 211 -4.24 4.05 -8.03
N LYS A 212 -5.21 3.40 -8.68
CA LYS A 212 -6.63 3.70 -8.56
C LYS A 212 -7.40 2.44 -8.20
N LEU A 213 -8.04 2.45 -7.05
CA LEU A 213 -8.86 1.36 -6.53
C LEU A 213 -10.13 1.19 -7.38
N SER A 214 -10.75 0.01 -7.33
CA SER A 214 -12.09 -0.25 -7.90
C SER A 214 -13.16 0.62 -7.22
N GLN A 215 -13.13 0.64 -5.89
CA GLN A 215 -14.00 1.38 -4.99
C GLN A 215 -13.16 2.22 -4.00
N PRO A 216 -13.68 3.36 -3.52
CA PRO A 216 -13.00 4.11 -2.47
C PRO A 216 -12.81 3.24 -1.22
N ALA A 217 -11.58 3.18 -0.71
CA ALA A 217 -11.26 2.49 0.53
C ALA A 217 -10.29 3.32 1.36
N SER A 218 -10.27 3.10 2.66
CA SER A 218 -9.26 3.68 3.56
C SER A 218 -8.08 2.74 3.59
N LEU A 219 -6.89 3.24 3.26
CA LEU A 219 -5.64 2.50 3.37
C LEU A 219 -4.80 3.06 4.52
N LEU A 220 -4.30 2.19 5.39
CA LEU A 220 -3.53 2.48 6.60
C LEU A 220 -4.16 3.58 7.47
N GLY A 221 -5.49 3.57 7.59
CA GLY A 221 -6.25 4.56 8.36
C GLY A 221 -6.28 6.00 7.77
N MET A 222 -5.90 6.19 6.51
CA MET A 222 -5.80 7.52 5.87
C MET A 222 -7.09 8.00 5.17
N GLY A 223 -8.25 7.55 5.65
CA GLY A 223 -9.56 7.93 5.11
C GLY A 223 -9.83 7.38 3.70
N GLN A 224 -11.11 7.29 3.34
CA GLN A 224 -11.49 6.68 2.06
C GLN A 224 -11.13 7.57 0.86
N ALA A 225 -10.40 7.00 -0.10
CA ALA A 225 -10.25 7.57 -1.43
C ALA A 225 -10.05 6.48 -2.48
N LYS A 226 -10.21 6.89 -3.74
CA LYS A 226 -10.02 6.01 -4.89
C LYS A 226 -8.61 6.07 -5.44
N THR A 227 -7.91 7.20 -5.33
CA THR A 227 -6.57 7.37 -5.89
C THR A 227 -5.52 7.48 -4.78
N TRP A 228 -4.44 6.72 -4.92
CA TRP A 228 -3.34 6.69 -3.96
C TRP A 228 -2.00 6.81 -4.67
N ILE A 229 -1.01 7.32 -3.94
CA ILE A 229 0.32 7.57 -4.44
C ILE A 229 1.32 6.66 -3.74
N LEU A 230 2.22 6.06 -4.50
CA LEU A 230 3.41 5.38 -3.98
C LEU A 230 4.63 6.24 -4.33
N LEU A 231 5.12 7.01 -3.35
CA LEU A 231 6.32 7.83 -3.51
C LEU A 231 7.56 6.96 -3.27
N ALA A 232 8.43 6.91 -4.29
CA ALA A 232 9.68 6.14 -4.24
C ALA A 232 10.75 6.79 -3.35
N ASN A 233 10.65 8.10 -3.11
CA ASN A 233 11.64 8.95 -2.44
C ASN A 233 13.07 8.79 -3.00
N ALA A 234 13.19 8.55 -4.30
CA ALA A 234 14.44 8.14 -4.93
C ALA A 234 15.57 9.20 -4.92
N TYR A 235 15.24 10.50 -4.82
CA TYR A 235 16.25 11.56 -4.65
C TYR A 235 16.55 11.89 -3.19
N ASP A 236 15.77 11.34 -2.26
CA ASP A 236 15.94 11.56 -0.84
C ASP A 236 16.76 10.41 -0.27
N GLU A 237 18.06 10.63 -0.07
CA GLU A 237 18.96 9.62 0.52
C GLU A 237 18.51 9.13 1.90
N SER A 238 17.80 9.96 2.65
CA SER A 238 17.24 9.57 3.96
C SER A 238 15.92 8.81 3.82
N ALA A 239 15.30 8.87 2.65
CA ALA A 239 13.96 8.43 2.32
C ALA A 239 12.82 9.02 3.18
N ILE A 240 13.07 9.79 4.24
CA ILE A 240 12.06 10.18 5.24
C ILE A 240 11.52 11.61 5.12
N ARG A 241 12.11 12.49 4.30
CA ARG A 241 11.83 13.94 4.32
C ARG A 241 10.35 14.25 4.05
N ASN A 242 9.74 13.58 3.06
CA ASN A 242 8.32 13.77 2.75
C ASN A 242 7.42 13.44 3.95
N LYS A 243 7.60 12.26 4.54
CA LYS A 243 6.81 11.82 5.70
C LYS A 243 7.01 12.74 6.90
N LEU A 244 8.26 13.13 7.17
CA LEU A 244 8.60 14.05 8.26
C LEU A 244 7.89 15.40 8.11
N VAL A 245 7.92 16.00 6.91
CA VAL A 245 7.29 17.30 6.66
C VAL A 245 5.77 17.19 6.70
N TYR A 246 5.19 16.13 6.14
CA TYR A 246 3.74 15.88 6.23
C TYR A 246 3.29 15.73 7.68
N ASP A 247 4.01 14.95 8.50
CA ASP A 247 3.68 14.79 9.92
C ASP A 247 3.83 16.08 10.70
N LEU A 248 4.87 16.88 10.41
CA LEU A 248 5.09 18.17 11.05
C LEU A 248 3.98 19.17 10.70
N ALA A 249 3.64 19.30 9.42
CA ALA A 249 2.56 20.18 8.96
C ALA A 249 1.21 19.78 9.56
N LYS A 250 0.91 18.47 9.62
CA LYS A 250 -0.30 17.95 10.27
C LYS A 250 -0.32 18.28 11.77
N LYS A 251 0.81 18.12 12.47
CA LYS A 251 0.94 18.48 13.90
C LYS A 251 0.83 19.99 14.14
N ALA A 252 1.28 20.80 13.19
CA ALA A 252 1.14 22.26 13.23
C ALA A 252 -0.28 22.74 12.88
N GLY A 253 -1.21 21.83 12.54
CA GLY A 253 -2.60 22.16 12.23
C GLY A 253 -2.83 22.69 10.82
N LEU A 254 -1.88 22.48 9.89
CA LEU A 254 -2.08 22.85 8.49
C LEU A 254 -3.14 21.94 7.87
N MET A 255 -4.27 22.53 7.52
CA MET A 255 -5.38 21.83 6.87
C MET A 255 -4.93 21.23 5.53
N TYR A 256 -5.55 20.11 5.16
CA TYR A 256 -5.31 19.42 3.88
C TYR A 256 -3.87 18.94 3.65
N THR A 257 -3.07 18.83 4.72
CA THR A 257 -1.76 18.18 4.66
C THR A 257 -1.93 16.70 4.32
N PRO A 258 -1.30 16.18 3.24
CA PRO A 258 -1.37 14.76 2.91
C PRO A 258 -0.86 13.88 4.05
N ASN A 259 -1.58 12.82 4.34
CA ASN A 259 -1.08 11.75 5.20
C ASN A 259 -0.33 10.70 4.36
N GLY A 260 0.60 10.00 5.00
CA GLY A 260 1.32 8.89 4.38
C GLY A 260 1.87 7.91 5.41
N ASN A 261 2.02 6.64 5.02
CA ASN A 261 2.65 5.59 5.81
C ASN A 261 3.54 4.70 4.92
N TRP A 262 4.59 4.14 5.51
CA TRP A 262 5.53 3.29 4.80
C TRP A 262 4.92 1.94 4.45
N VAL A 263 5.27 1.43 3.27
CA VAL A 263 4.95 0.08 2.82
C VAL A 263 6.13 -0.55 2.11
N ASP A 264 6.29 -1.86 2.30
CA ASP A 264 7.10 -2.69 1.43
C ASP A 264 6.29 -3.04 0.19
N LEU A 265 6.78 -2.60 -0.97
CA LEU A 265 6.06 -2.79 -2.22
C LEU A 265 6.60 -4.00 -2.97
N TYR A 266 5.69 -4.90 -3.34
CA TYR A 266 5.95 -6.02 -4.23
C TYR A 266 5.08 -5.87 -5.47
N ILE A 267 5.68 -5.95 -6.65
CA ILE A 267 4.91 -5.93 -7.92
C ILE A 267 5.31 -7.12 -8.78
N ASN A 268 4.31 -7.93 -9.15
CA ASN A 268 4.48 -9.19 -9.89
C ASN A 268 5.46 -10.13 -9.18
N GLY A 269 5.34 -10.21 -7.85
CA GLY A 269 6.18 -11.01 -6.97
C GLY A 269 7.57 -10.46 -6.67
N GLU A 270 8.01 -9.40 -7.36
CA GLU A 270 9.34 -8.81 -7.12
C GLU A 270 9.28 -7.66 -6.12
N TYR A 271 10.19 -7.66 -5.15
CA TYR A 271 10.34 -6.54 -4.23
C TYR A 271 10.84 -5.29 -4.95
N ARG A 272 10.12 -4.18 -4.78
CA ARG A 272 10.42 -2.88 -5.39
C ARG A 272 11.07 -1.89 -4.42
N GLY A 273 11.23 -2.28 -3.15
CA GLY A 273 11.72 -1.42 -2.09
C GLY A 273 10.60 -0.88 -1.19
N ASN A 274 11.03 -0.11 -0.20
CA ASN A 274 10.18 0.67 0.66
C ASN A 274 9.59 1.89 -0.09
N TYR A 275 8.29 2.17 0.07
CA TYR A 275 7.60 3.33 -0.51
C TYR A 275 6.82 4.05 0.57
N LEU A 276 6.63 5.36 0.40
CA LEU A 276 5.63 6.10 1.15
C LEU A 276 4.29 6.00 0.41
N LEU A 277 3.37 5.20 0.92
CA LEU A 277 1.96 5.22 0.50
C LEU A 277 1.35 6.51 1.03
N SER A 278 0.94 7.39 0.15
CA SER A 278 0.47 8.74 0.47
C SER A 278 -0.91 8.99 -0.12
N GLU A 279 -1.69 9.81 0.59
CA GLU A 279 -2.86 10.46 0.04
C GLU A 279 -2.46 11.28 -1.20
N LYS A 280 -3.34 11.29 -2.20
CA LYS A 280 -3.21 12.19 -3.34
C LYS A 280 -3.86 13.53 -2.97
N VAL A 281 -3.18 14.63 -3.29
CA VAL A 281 -3.78 15.97 -3.27
C VAL A 281 -4.85 16.02 -4.37
N GLU A 282 -6.11 15.96 -3.98
CA GLU A 282 -7.26 16.01 -4.88
C GLU A 282 -8.52 16.50 -4.16
N ILE A 283 -9.50 16.98 -4.93
CA ILE A 283 -10.79 17.42 -4.38
C ILE A 283 -11.66 16.20 -4.08
N ALA A 284 -11.89 15.94 -2.79
CA ALA A 284 -12.79 14.89 -2.29
C ALA A 284 -13.06 15.08 -0.79
N LYS A 285 -14.14 14.47 -0.29
CA LYS A 285 -14.58 14.57 1.12
C LYS A 285 -13.49 14.25 2.16
N ASN A 286 -12.70 13.20 1.95
CA ASN A 286 -11.59 12.82 2.85
C ASN A 286 -10.23 13.30 2.32
N ARG A 287 -10.23 14.33 1.47
CA ARG A 287 -9.05 14.97 0.89
C ARG A 287 -9.26 16.48 1.03
N ILE A 288 -9.27 17.22 -0.07
CA ILE A 288 -9.61 18.63 -0.08
C ILE A 288 -11.12 18.76 -0.29
N ASP A 289 -11.86 18.94 0.80
CA ASP A 289 -13.32 19.05 0.77
C ASP A 289 -13.74 20.49 0.38
N ILE A 290 -13.64 20.77 -0.91
CA ILE A 290 -14.01 22.05 -1.53
C ILE A 290 -14.89 21.81 -2.76
N ALA A 291 -15.62 22.84 -3.20
CA ALA A 291 -16.35 22.78 -4.45
C ALA A 291 -15.39 22.60 -5.65
N SER A 292 -15.74 21.72 -6.59
CA SER A 292 -14.97 21.49 -7.81
C SER A 292 -15.43 22.43 -8.91
N LEU A 293 -14.62 23.46 -9.19
CA LEU A 293 -14.88 24.39 -10.29
C LEU A 293 -14.81 23.70 -11.66
N GLU A 294 -13.96 22.68 -11.81
CA GLU A 294 -13.89 21.83 -13.01
C GLU A 294 -15.26 21.21 -13.35
N LYS A 295 -15.92 20.55 -12.37
CA LYS A 295 -17.27 20.00 -12.56
C LYS A 295 -18.32 21.07 -12.83
N ALA A 296 -18.19 22.25 -12.22
CA ALA A 296 -19.09 23.36 -12.47
C ALA A 296 -18.95 23.88 -13.92
N ASN A 297 -17.71 23.98 -14.41
CA ASN A 297 -17.40 24.34 -15.79
C ASN A 297 -17.96 23.31 -16.78
N GLU A 298 -17.76 22.01 -16.54
CA GLU A 298 -18.32 20.94 -17.38
C GLU A 298 -19.85 21.02 -17.46
N LYS A 299 -20.52 21.27 -16.33
CA LYS A 299 -21.98 21.41 -16.26
C LYS A 299 -22.47 22.65 -17.01
N ALA A 300 -21.72 23.75 -16.97
CA ALA A 300 -22.04 24.99 -17.69
C ALA A 300 -21.82 24.88 -19.21
N ASN A 301 -21.04 23.89 -19.67
CA ASN A 301 -20.67 23.70 -21.07
C ASN A 301 -21.00 22.28 -21.57
N PRO A 302 -22.28 21.85 -21.55
CA PRO A 302 -22.66 20.50 -21.93
C PRO A 302 -22.28 20.19 -23.39
N GLY A 303 -21.74 19.00 -23.63
CA GLY A 303 -21.30 18.55 -24.96
C GLY A 303 -20.00 19.18 -25.46
N THR A 304 -19.34 20.02 -24.65
CA THR A 304 -18.03 20.58 -24.98
C THR A 304 -16.93 19.77 -24.31
N ASP A 305 -15.94 19.31 -25.07
CA ASP A 305 -14.70 18.77 -24.50
C ASP A 305 -13.79 19.93 -24.09
N LEU A 306 -13.90 20.32 -22.81
CA LEU A 306 -13.11 21.41 -22.24
C LEU A 306 -11.60 21.15 -22.30
N SER A 307 -11.17 19.89 -22.36
CA SER A 307 -9.75 19.52 -22.43
C SER A 307 -9.13 19.71 -23.81
N ALA A 308 -9.97 19.77 -24.86
CA ALA A 308 -9.57 19.98 -26.24
C ALA A 308 -9.58 21.46 -26.67
N LEU A 309 -10.02 22.36 -25.80
CA LEU A 309 -10.06 23.78 -26.10
C LEU A 309 -8.63 24.38 -26.25
N PRO A 310 -8.44 25.34 -27.16
CA PRO A 310 -7.13 25.93 -27.39
C PRO A 310 -6.65 26.70 -26.15
N ALA A 311 -5.44 26.39 -25.71
CA ALA A 311 -4.78 27.14 -24.65
C ALA A 311 -4.23 28.47 -25.16
N PHE A 312 -4.28 29.51 -24.33
CA PHE A 312 -3.58 30.77 -24.54
C PHE A 312 -2.36 30.87 -23.60
N GLY A 313 -1.42 31.74 -23.96
CA GLY A 313 -0.20 31.99 -23.17
C GLY A 313 0.96 31.06 -23.54
N SER A 314 2.14 31.34 -22.98
CA SER A 314 3.35 30.55 -23.22
C SER A 314 3.42 29.33 -22.29
N MET A 315 3.97 28.22 -22.78
CA MET A 315 4.32 27.08 -21.93
C MET A 315 5.55 27.36 -21.05
N GLU A 316 6.36 28.36 -21.40
CA GLU A 316 7.50 28.80 -20.61
C GLU A 316 7.02 29.62 -19.41
N GLY A 317 7.32 29.15 -18.19
CA GLY A 317 7.01 29.88 -16.97
C GLY A 317 7.85 31.16 -16.89
N GLN A 318 7.22 32.29 -17.17
CA GLN A 318 7.85 33.61 -17.03
C GLN A 318 7.07 34.45 -16.00
N PRO A 319 7.76 35.17 -15.10
CA PRO A 319 7.09 36.06 -14.15
C PRO A 319 6.13 37.03 -14.84
N GLY A 320 4.92 37.15 -14.31
CA GLY A 320 3.88 38.06 -14.85
C GLY A 320 3.18 37.58 -16.13
N LYS A 321 3.48 36.36 -16.62
CA LYS A 321 2.73 35.74 -17.73
C LYS A 321 1.69 34.77 -17.18
N SER A 322 0.50 34.77 -17.78
CA SER A 322 -0.55 33.78 -17.53
C SER A 322 -0.70 32.86 -18.74
N LYS A 323 -1.17 31.65 -18.46
CA LYS A 323 -1.63 30.69 -19.46
C LYS A 323 -2.94 30.09 -18.97
N GLY A 324 -3.78 29.66 -19.89
CA GLY A 324 -5.07 29.10 -19.53
C GLY A 324 -5.87 28.67 -20.75
N VAL A 325 -7.13 28.34 -20.51
CA VAL A 325 -8.10 27.97 -21.53
C VAL A 325 -9.31 28.88 -21.35
N LEU A 326 -9.82 29.43 -22.45
CA LEU A 326 -11.07 30.18 -22.45
C LEU A 326 -12.23 29.20 -22.62
N ILE A 327 -13.06 29.06 -21.60
CA ILE A 327 -14.26 28.23 -21.66
C ILE A 327 -15.44 29.04 -22.24
N PRO A 328 -16.36 28.42 -23.01
CA PRO A 328 -17.45 29.16 -23.65
C PRO A 328 -18.41 29.84 -22.67
N THR A 329 -18.72 29.19 -21.56
CA THR A 329 -19.64 29.66 -20.52
C THR A 329 -19.05 29.43 -19.14
N GLU A 330 -19.06 30.46 -18.29
CA GLU A 330 -18.68 30.33 -16.89
C GLU A 330 -19.87 29.89 -16.03
N PRO A 331 -19.65 29.09 -14.97
CA PRO A 331 -20.69 28.78 -14.01
C PRO A 331 -21.12 30.05 -13.25
N SER A 332 -22.38 30.08 -12.80
CA SER A 332 -22.93 31.22 -12.06
C SER A 332 -22.26 31.49 -10.71
N ASP A 333 -21.57 30.48 -10.16
CA ASP A 333 -20.78 30.57 -8.95
C ASP A 333 -19.35 30.10 -9.27
N ILE A 334 -18.43 31.06 -9.26
CA ILE A 334 -16.99 30.83 -9.39
C ILE A 334 -16.28 30.89 -8.04
N THR A 335 -17.01 31.09 -6.94
CA THR A 335 -16.46 31.14 -5.58
C THR A 335 -16.23 29.72 -5.05
N GLY A 336 -15.30 29.02 -5.69
CA GLY A 336 -14.82 27.70 -5.29
C GLY A 336 -13.50 27.75 -4.52
N GLY A 337 -13.09 26.61 -3.97
CA GLY A 337 -11.71 26.46 -3.52
C GLY A 337 -10.77 26.33 -4.72
N TYR A 338 -9.64 27.03 -4.69
CA TYR A 338 -8.60 26.92 -5.70
C TYR A 338 -7.43 26.11 -5.12
N LEU A 339 -6.94 25.13 -5.87
CA LEU A 339 -5.66 24.51 -5.57
C LEU A 339 -4.57 25.35 -6.22
N LEU A 340 -3.75 26.00 -5.40
CA LEU A 340 -2.59 26.76 -5.85
C LEU A 340 -1.33 25.94 -5.56
N GLU A 341 -0.58 25.63 -6.61
CA GLU A 341 0.79 25.14 -6.48
C GLU A 341 1.72 26.36 -6.57
N VAL A 342 2.42 26.65 -5.48
CA VAL A 342 3.35 27.77 -5.38
C VAL A 342 4.73 27.19 -5.19
N ASP A 343 5.58 27.35 -6.20
CA ASP A 343 7.01 27.09 -6.06
C ASP A 343 7.62 28.22 -5.24
N VAL A 344 8.00 27.91 -4.01
CA VAL A 344 8.73 28.85 -3.15
C VAL A 344 10.22 28.70 -3.51
N LEU A 345 10.77 29.75 -4.14
CA LEU A 345 12.16 29.81 -4.61
C LEU A 345 13.20 29.65 -3.50
#